data_AF-A0A7X7AX07-F1
#
_entry.id   AF-A0A7X7AX07-F1
#
_cell.length_a   1.000
_cell.length_b   1.000
_cell.length_c   1.000
_cell.angle_alpha   90.00
_cell.angle_beta   90.00
_cell.angle_gamma   90.00
#
_symmetry.space_group_name_H-M   'P 1'
#
loop_
_entity.id
_entity.type
_entity.pdbx_description
1 polymer ?
#
loop_
_entity_poly.entity_id
_entity_poly.type
_entity_poly.pdbx_seq_one_letter_code
_entity_poly.pdbx_strand_id
1 'polypeptide(L)'
;MIKRVWRQNILFCLAVAVGMGIGNAPLAQAQQAEKVVAIEFRGNTNISTETLSAAIRTALGADLTKEQVDADVEALRKLGFFHEVSVLSEPGPGGTGAKVIFNVVEHPKVTAITITGNTKIPEAKLKELMLTREGQVFNENTFERDATAIQDYYRNQGYTLARVSEYDVSPEGKVTIPIAEGWVEAVRITSPAKKMKTKQRVILRELETKPGEVFHLPTLQSDLMQLRNLDYFEIVEPKVLDGSEPGKVVLVLDCKEKKTGTVSVGLGYSSRERLVGFADITENNFRGVGQQIGVRWEAGQFTNRSGYEFSFADPWMLGKRTSLGLQLYNRTTNRPLLVDDIDTWIFEKRKGIGVSVGKPFGTRNRVLLDFRSDDIGFQPVSGFPEPPADLLASEGRVTSLTLRGIRNTRDYDINPKRGALYSTSLEMAGGPLGGAWSFTKIGADIRHYVPIGRSKPDSSKQMVLATRLMAGAALGNTPLSENYWIGGAESLRGYREDQFHGTRLLLLSTELRVPFGSNLQGVTFFDYGYAWPKGTGFSLGDLQPAVGIGLRVVTQLGPLRLDYGFGKDGGRSHFSIGHVF
;
A
#
# COMPACT_ATOMS: atom_id res chain seq x y z
N MET A 1 -43.19 19.73 21.25
CA MET A 1 -44.23 20.59 20.65
C MET A 1 -44.37 20.20 19.18
N ILE A 2 -45.14 19.15 18.85
CA ILE A 2 -46.57 19.11 18.46
C ILE A 2 -46.89 19.87 17.14
N LYS A 3 -47.01 19.05 16.07
CA LYS A 3 -48.03 18.96 15.00
C LYS A 3 -48.47 20.21 14.18
N ARG A 4 -48.15 20.19 12.87
CA ARG A 4 -48.99 19.84 11.68
C ARG A 4 -50.44 20.38 11.60
N VAL A 5 -50.86 20.68 10.34
CA VAL A 5 -52.23 20.70 9.74
C VAL A 5 -52.85 22.12 9.60
N TRP A 6 -52.95 22.76 8.42
CA TRP A 6 -53.84 22.67 7.21
C TRP A 6 -54.87 23.83 7.10
N ARG A 7 -54.93 24.39 5.88
CA ARG A 7 -56.09 24.83 5.07
C ARG A 7 -57.07 25.96 5.49
N GLN A 8 -57.16 26.90 4.53
CA GLN A 8 -58.35 27.40 3.80
C GLN A 8 -59.28 28.49 4.39
N ASN A 9 -59.44 29.51 3.53
CA ASN A 9 -60.66 30.20 3.08
C ASN A 9 -61.04 31.61 3.61
N ILE A 10 -60.99 32.56 2.65
CA ILE A 10 -61.98 33.59 2.23
C ILE A 10 -62.61 34.52 3.30
N LEU A 11 -62.38 35.86 3.19
CA LEU A 11 -63.35 36.91 2.77
C LEU A 11 -62.87 38.35 3.13
N PHE A 12 -63.01 39.25 2.15
CA PHE A 12 -63.40 40.67 2.19
C PHE A 12 -62.75 41.68 3.17
N CYS A 13 -62.16 42.76 2.60
CA CYS A 13 -62.78 44.10 2.64
C CYS A 13 -62.07 45.10 1.70
N LEU A 14 -62.90 45.98 1.12
CA LEU A 14 -62.59 47.06 0.20
C LEU A 14 -61.61 48.09 0.77
N ALA A 15 -60.73 48.61 -0.09
CA ALA A 15 -60.37 50.03 -0.06
C ALA A 15 -60.31 50.55 -1.51
N VAL A 16 -61.33 51.35 -1.83
CA VAL A 16 -61.42 52.20 -3.01
C VAL A 16 -60.42 53.34 -2.83
N ALA A 17 -59.51 53.51 -3.79
CA ALA A 17 -58.83 54.78 -4.02
C ALA A 17 -58.69 54.98 -5.52
N VAL A 18 -59.60 55.80 -6.05
CA VAL A 18 -59.59 56.35 -7.40
C VAL A 18 -58.44 57.35 -7.48
N GLY A 19 -57.46 57.05 -8.31
CA GLY A 19 -56.39 57.96 -8.70
C GLY A 19 -56.25 57.91 -10.22
N MET A 20 -56.96 58.81 -10.91
CA MET A 20 -56.82 59.04 -12.35
C MET A 20 -55.42 59.61 -12.64
N GLY A 21 -54.55 58.76 -13.16
CA GLY A 21 -53.35 59.15 -13.88
C GLY A 21 -53.47 58.66 -15.32
N ILE A 22 -53.83 59.56 -16.24
CA ILE A 22 -53.83 59.31 -17.68
C ILE A 22 -52.36 59.30 -18.12
N GLY A 23 -51.73 58.14 -18.03
CA GLY A 23 -50.49 57.82 -18.72
C GLY A 23 -50.85 57.15 -20.04
N ASN A 24 -50.51 57.80 -21.14
CA ASN A 24 -50.64 57.24 -22.49
C ASN A 24 -49.85 55.92 -22.57
N ALA A 25 -50.56 54.79 -22.50
CA ALA A 25 -50.05 53.54 -23.01
C ALA A 25 -49.98 53.68 -24.54
N PRO A 26 -48.84 53.43 -25.19
CA PRO A 26 -48.83 53.30 -26.63
C PRO A 26 -49.79 52.16 -26.98
N LEU A 27 -50.81 52.47 -27.78
CA LEU A 27 -51.61 51.47 -28.47
C LEU A 27 -50.62 50.61 -29.25
N ALA A 28 -50.40 49.37 -28.78
CA ALA A 28 -49.78 48.35 -29.59
C ALA A 28 -50.66 48.21 -30.82
N GLN A 29 -50.19 48.74 -31.96
CA GLN A 29 -50.74 48.39 -33.26
C GLN A 29 -50.74 46.86 -33.31
N ALA A 30 -51.92 46.26 -33.46
CA ALA A 30 -52.04 44.86 -33.82
C ALA A 30 -51.35 44.72 -35.19
N GLN A 31 -50.06 44.37 -35.16
CA GLN A 31 -49.31 44.02 -36.34
C GLN A 31 -50.02 42.79 -36.91
N GLN A 32 -50.62 42.96 -38.08
CA GLN A 32 -51.32 41.93 -38.81
C GLN A 32 -50.38 40.72 -38.88
N ALA A 33 -50.78 39.59 -38.28
CA ALA A 33 -49.92 38.41 -38.19
C ALA A 33 -49.48 38.02 -39.60
N GLU A 34 -48.19 38.21 -39.87
CA GLU A 34 -47.65 37.98 -41.20
C GLU A 34 -47.62 36.46 -41.41
N LYS A 35 -48.42 35.96 -42.37
CA LYS A 35 -48.51 34.52 -42.60
C LYS A 35 -47.29 34.03 -43.35
N VAL A 36 -46.75 32.88 -42.94
CA VAL A 36 -45.63 32.24 -43.62
C VAL A 36 -46.10 31.66 -44.95
N VAL A 37 -45.61 32.22 -46.06
CA VAL A 37 -45.99 31.78 -47.42
C VAL A 37 -44.91 30.96 -48.11
N ALA A 38 -43.67 31.02 -47.63
CA ALA A 38 -42.56 30.21 -48.12
C ALA A 38 -41.50 30.03 -47.02
N ILE A 39 -40.87 28.86 -46.99
CA ILE A 39 -39.72 28.55 -46.14
C ILE A 39 -38.58 28.12 -47.07
N GLU A 40 -37.41 28.74 -46.91
CA GLU A 40 -36.21 28.42 -47.69
C GLU A 40 -35.05 28.17 -46.72
N PHE A 41 -34.25 27.13 -47.00
CA PHE A 41 -32.98 26.89 -46.33
C PHE A 41 -31.84 27.22 -47.29
N ARG A 42 -30.84 27.96 -46.82
CA ARG A 42 -29.65 28.34 -47.61
C ARG A 42 -28.39 27.96 -46.86
N GLY A 43 -27.39 27.50 -47.61
CA GLY A 43 -26.07 27.13 -47.08
C GLY A 43 -25.93 25.67 -46.64
N ASN A 44 -27.02 24.89 -46.63
CA ASN A 44 -26.95 23.45 -46.45
C ASN A 44 -26.49 22.77 -47.75
N THR A 45 -25.45 21.94 -47.64
CA THR A 45 -24.82 21.24 -48.77
C THR A 45 -24.79 19.74 -48.52
N ASN A 46 -24.43 19.33 -47.30
CA ASN A 46 -24.33 17.92 -46.92
C ASN A 46 -25.53 17.46 -46.08
N ILE A 47 -26.22 18.39 -45.42
CA ILE A 47 -27.44 18.10 -44.66
C ILE A 47 -28.66 18.37 -45.55
N SER A 48 -29.54 17.37 -45.65
CA SER A 48 -30.73 17.45 -46.51
C SER A 48 -31.73 18.49 -45.99
N THR A 49 -32.42 19.18 -46.91
CA THR A 49 -33.47 20.15 -46.58
C THR A 49 -34.62 19.51 -45.80
N GLU A 50 -34.88 18.22 -46.01
CA GLU A 50 -35.87 17.43 -45.28
C GLU A 50 -35.50 17.32 -43.79
N THR A 51 -34.22 17.14 -43.47
CA THR A 51 -33.73 17.10 -42.08
C THR A 51 -33.95 18.43 -41.38
N LEU A 52 -33.69 19.55 -42.06
CA LEU A 52 -33.89 20.89 -41.51
C LEU A 52 -35.37 21.21 -41.33
N SER A 53 -36.19 20.85 -42.33
CA SER A 53 -37.64 21.02 -42.30
C SER A 53 -38.28 20.22 -41.15
N ALA A 54 -37.75 19.02 -40.86
CA ALA A 54 -38.24 18.18 -39.76
C ALA A 54 -37.85 18.71 -38.36
N ALA A 55 -36.82 19.56 -38.27
CA ALA A 55 -36.34 20.11 -37.00
C ALA A 55 -37.09 21.39 -36.56
N ILE A 56 -37.65 22.14 -37.52
CA ILE A 56 -38.40 23.37 -37.26
C ILE A 56 -39.90 23.11 -37.10
N ARG A 57 -40.62 24.02 -36.43
CA ARG A 57 -42.09 23.97 -36.32
C ARG A 57 -42.78 25.07 -37.12
N THR A 58 -42.05 26.08 -37.61
CA THR A 58 -42.58 27.05 -38.58
C THR A 58 -43.09 26.29 -39.80
N ALA A 59 -44.35 26.55 -40.17
CA ALA A 59 -45.04 25.83 -41.24
C ALA A 59 -45.77 26.81 -42.16
N LEU A 60 -45.97 26.39 -43.42
CA LEU A 60 -46.72 27.17 -44.41
C LEU A 60 -48.15 27.46 -43.92
N GLY A 61 -48.58 28.71 -44.02
CA GLY A 61 -49.91 29.18 -43.64
C GLY A 61 -50.09 29.53 -42.16
N ALA A 62 -49.08 29.26 -41.32
CA ALA A 62 -49.07 29.66 -39.91
C ALA A 62 -48.70 31.14 -39.72
N ASP A 63 -49.06 31.69 -38.56
CA ASP A 63 -48.68 33.04 -38.16
C ASP A 63 -47.18 33.08 -37.81
N LEU A 64 -46.43 34.01 -38.39
CA LEU A 64 -45.01 34.20 -38.08
C LEU A 64 -44.89 34.90 -36.72
N THR A 65 -44.37 34.20 -35.71
CA THR A 65 -44.05 34.78 -34.40
C THR A 65 -42.55 34.71 -34.15
N LYS A 66 -42.01 35.76 -33.52
CA LYS A 66 -40.58 35.82 -33.20
C LYS A 66 -40.16 34.68 -32.28
N GLU A 67 -41.01 34.34 -31.31
CA GLU A 67 -40.77 33.26 -30.36
C GLU A 67 -40.62 31.90 -31.05
N GLN A 68 -41.42 31.62 -32.07
CA GLN A 68 -41.33 30.37 -32.82
C GLN A 68 -40.09 30.32 -33.70
N VAL A 69 -39.74 31.44 -34.34
CA VAL A 69 -38.52 31.55 -35.16
C VAL A 69 -37.26 31.37 -34.31
N ASP A 70 -37.19 32.01 -33.14
CA ASP A 70 -36.05 31.87 -32.21
C ASP A 70 -35.95 30.41 -31.70
N ALA A 71 -37.08 29.76 -31.43
CA ALA A 71 -37.13 28.35 -31.05
C ALA A 71 -36.67 27.41 -32.18
N ASP A 72 -36.99 27.73 -33.42
CA ASP A 72 -36.58 26.96 -34.60
C ASP A 72 -35.09 27.14 -34.91
N VAL A 73 -34.56 28.35 -34.77
CA VAL A 73 -33.10 28.60 -34.84
C VAL A 73 -32.37 27.78 -33.79
N GLU A 74 -32.89 27.75 -32.56
CA GLU A 74 -32.32 26.93 -31.49
C GLU A 74 -32.46 25.43 -31.76
N ALA A 75 -33.57 24.98 -32.35
CA ALA A 75 -33.77 23.59 -32.75
C ALA A 75 -32.77 23.15 -33.83
N LEU A 76 -32.50 24.03 -34.81
CA LEU A 76 -31.48 23.80 -35.84
C LEU A 76 -30.07 23.76 -35.25
N ARG A 77 -29.73 24.67 -34.33
CA ARG A 77 -28.45 24.64 -33.59
C ARG A 77 -28.28 23.34 -32.80
N LYS A 78 -29.34 22.87 -32.14
CA LYS A 78 -29.35 21.59 -31.40
C LYS A 78 -29.12 20.36 -32.26
N LEU A 79 -29.23 20.45 -33.58
CA LEU A 79 -28.80 19.35 -34.45
C LEU A 79 -27.27 19.14 -34.40
N GLY A 80 -26.49 20.19 -34.09
CA GLY A 80 -25.04 20.14 -33.89
C GLY A 80 -24.21 20.11 -35.18
N PHE A 81 -24.84 20.29 -36.36
CA PHE A 81 -24.15 20.28 -37.66
C PHE A 81 -23.71 21.66 -38.14
N PHE A 82 -24.07 22.73 -37.42
CA PHE A 82 -23.90 24.11 -37.89
C PHE A 82 -23.14 24.93 -36.86
N HIS A 83 -22.10 25.64 -37.29
CA HIS A 83 -21.42 26.60 -36.42
C HIS A 83 -22.15 27.95 -36.40
N GLU A 84 -22.96 28.24 -37.42
CA GLU A 84 -23.80 29.43 -37.47
C GLU A 84 -25.19 29.11 -38.05
N VAL A 85 -26.21 29.65 -37.40
CA VAL A 85 -27.61 29.63 -37.86
C VAL A 85 -28.16 31.03 -37.68
N SER A 86 -28.63 31.63 -38.78
CA SER A 86 -29.31 32.92 -38.81
C SER A 86 -30.59 32.84 -39.63
N VAL A 87 -31.50 33.78 -39.39
CA VAL A 87 -32.81 33.81 -40.04
C VAL A 87 -33.07 35.19 -40.61
N LEU A 88 -33.58 35.21 -41.84
CA LEU A 88 -34.03 36.42 -42.54
C LEU A 88 -35.50 36.26 -42.90
N SER A 89 -36.25 37.36 -42.86
CA SER A 89 -37.62 37.41 -43.36
C SER A 89 -37.67 38.40 -44.52
N GLU A 90 -38.17 37.95 -45.67
CA GLU A 90 -38.40 38.76 -46.86
C GLU A 90 -39.90 38.78 -47.21
N PRO A 91 -40.43 39.83 -47.85
CA PRO A 91 -41.81 39.83 -48.34
C PRO A 91 -42.06 38.66 -49.31
N GLY A 92 -43.18 37.97 -49.14
CA GLY A 92 -43.59 36.86 -49.98
C GLY A 92 -43.83 37.24 -51.45
N PRO A 93 -43.88 36.27 -52.38
CA PRO A 93 -44.14 36.53 -53.79
C PRO A 93 -45.41 37.38 -53.97
N GLY A 94 -45.30 38.55 -54.61
CA GLY A 94 -46.43 39.47 -54.80
C GLY A 94 -46.72 40.43 -53.63
N GLY A 95 -45.87 40.49 -52.60
CA GLY A 95 -46.00 41.41 -51.46
C GLY A 95 -46.97 40.95 -50.38
N THR A 96 -47.37 39.67 -50.39
CA THR A 96 -48.31 39.08 -49.43
C THR A 96 -47.64 37.99 -48.58
N GLY A 97 -47.66 38.16 -47.25
CA GLY A 97 -47.07 37.22 -46.29
C GLY A 97 -45.54 37.29 -46.22
N ALA A 98 -44.95 36.47 -45.33
CA ALA A 98 -43.52 36.40 -45.10
C ALA A 98 -42.89 35.16 -45.74
N LYS A 99 -41.75 35.33 -46.39
CA LYS A 99 -40.82 34.28 -46.77
C LYS A 99 -39.72 34.19 -45.73
N VAL A 100 -39.67 33.09 -45.00
CA VAL A 100 -38.68 32.84 -43.93
C VAL A 100 -37.49 32.08 -44.52
N ILE A 101 -36.30 32.64 -44.40
CA ILE A 101 -35.07 32.10 -44.95
C ILE A 101 -34.12 31.76 -43.80
N PHE A 102 -33.86 30.49 -43.59
CA PHE A 102 -32.87 30.02 -42.62
C PHE A 102 -31.52 29.87 -43.33
N ASN A 103 -30.57 30.75 -43.00
CA ASN A 103 -29.19 30.65 -43.45
C ASN A 103 -28.42 29.81 -42.43
N VAL A 104 -27.87 28.69 -42.88
CA VAL A 104 -27.07 27.79 -42.05
C VAL A 104 -25.67 27.68 -42.62
N VAL A 105 -24.66 27.66 -41.76
CA VAL A 105 -23.28 27.37 -42.15
C VAL A 105 -22.87 26.05 -41.53
N GLU A 106 -22.84 25.02 -42.39
CA GLU A 106 -22.44 23.67 -41.99
C GLU A 106 -21.01 23.63 -41.48
N HIS A 107 -20.78 22.76 -40.50
CA HIS A 107 -19.44 22.28 -40.20
C HIS A 107 -18.87 21.51 -41.40
N PRO A 108 -17.55 21.52 -41.60
CA PRO A 108 -16.93 20.80 -42.70
C PRO A 108 -17.03 19.28 -42.51
N LYS A 109 -16.88 18.53 -43.62
CA LYS A 109 -16.68 17.09 -43.56
C LYS A 109 -15.32 16.78 -42.94
N VAL A 110 -15.30 15.87 -41.98
CA VAL A 110 -14.08 15.43 -41.29
C VAL A 110 -13.15 14.75 -42.28
N THR A 111 -11.97 15.32 -42.50
CA THR A 111 -10.94 14.76 -43.39
C THR A 111 -9.86 14.01 -42.60
N ALA A 112 -9.56 14.47 -41.38
CA ALA A 112 -8.63 13.82 -40.48
C ALA A 112 -8.97 14.16 -39.03
N ILE A 113 -8.75 13.19 -38.12
CA ILE A 113 -8.87 13.40 -36.67
C ILE A 113 -7.46 13.34 -36.08
N THR A 114 -7.06 14.35 -35.30
CA THR A 114 -5.78 14.39 -34.59
C THR A 114 -6.03 14.61 -33.10
N ILE A 115 -5.55 13.70 -32.26
CA ILE A 115 -5.63 13.87 -30.80
C ILE A 115 -4.26 14.33 -30.29
N THR A 116 -4.23 15.35 -29.44
CA THR A 116 -2.97 15.89 -28.88
C THR A 116 -2.99 15.85 -27.36
N GLY A 117 -1.82 15.83 -26.73
CA GLY A 117 -1.68 15.79 -25.27
C GLY A 117 -1.85 14.41 -24.63
N ASN A 118 -2.20 13.38 -25.40
CA ASN A 118 -2.31 11.99 -24.95
C ASN A 118 -0.93 11.30 -24.87
N THR A 119 -0.30 11.32 -23.69
CA THR A 119 1.00 10.66 -23.48
C THR A 119 0.88 9.28 -22.86
N LYS A 120 -0.23 8.99 -22.19
CA LYS A 120 -0.45 7.70 -21.49
C LYS A 120 -1.28 6.71 -22.27
N ILE A 121 -2.13 7.20 -23.17
CA ILE A 121 -3.03 6.36 -23.97
C ILE A 121 -2.74 6.58 -25.45
N PRO A 122 -2.45 5.51 -26.24
CA PRO A 122 -2.20 5.65 -27.67
C PRO A 122 -3.40 6.27 -28.39
N GLU A 123 -3.12 7.18 -29.32
CA GLU A 123 -4.15 7.88 -30.10
C GLU A 123 -5.10 6.91 -30.83
N ALA A 124 -4.57 5.83 -31.40
CA ALA A 124 -5.37 4.81 -32.08
C ALA A 124 -6.45 4.23 -31.17
N LYS A 125 -6.13 3.99 -29.89
CA LYS A 125 -7.09 3.46 -28.91
C LYS A 125 -8.20 4.46 -28.62
N LEU A 126 -7.87 5.75 -28.56
CA LEU A 126 -8.84 6.81 -28.34
C LEU A 126 -9.79 6.96 -29.54
N LYS A 127 -9.25 6.91 -30.77
CA LYS A 127 -10.04 6.92 -32.01
C LYS A 127 -11.00 5.74 -32.13
N GLU A 128 -10.67 4.57 -31.58
CA GLU A 128 -11.60 3.43 -31.54
C GLU A 128 -12.85 3.72 -30.72
N LEU A 129 -12.73 4.51 -29.64
CA LEU A 129 -13.84 4.87 -28.74
C LEU A 129 -14.78 5.90 -29.35
N MET A 130 -14.31 6.67 -30.33
CA MET A 130 -15.05 7.75 -30.96
C MET A 130 -16.09 7.24 -31.95
N LEU A 131 -17.24 7.90 -31.97
CA LEU A 131 -18.29 7.78 -32.96
C LEU A 131 -17.98 8.63 -34.20
N THR A 132 -17.31 9.78 -34.04
CA THR A 132 -16.88 10.63 -35.16
C THR A 132 -15.90 9.88 -36.05
N ARG A 133 -16.18 9.83 -37.36
CA ARG A 133 -15.34 9.17 -38.38
C ARG A 133 -15.04 10.12 -39.54
N GLU A 134 -13.91 9.88 -40.19
CA GLU A 134 -13.54 10.55 -41.44
C GLU A 134 -14.61 10.31 -42.52
N GLY A 135 -14.89 11.35 -43.31
CA GLY A 135 -15.91 11.37 -44.37
C GLY A 135 -17.30 11.87 -43.93
N GLN A 136 -17.58 11.96 -42.63
CA GLN A 136 -18.85 12.47 -42.09
C GLN A 136 -18.80 13.99 -41.88
N VAL A 137 -19.96 14.66 -41.91
CA VAL A 137 -20.07 16.06 -41.46
C VAL A 137 -19.81 16.11 -39.97
N PHE A 138 -18.91 17.00 -39.52
CA PHE A 138 -18.63 17.14 -38.10
C PHE A 138 -19.90 17.52 -37.33
N ASN A 139 -20.11 16.88 -36.17
CA ASN A 139 -21.31 17.05 -35.38
C ASN A 139 -20.95 17.22 -33.90
N GLU A 140 -21.31 18.37 -33.32
CA GLU A 140 -20.94 18.75 -31.95
C GLU A 140 -21.50 17.78 -30.91
N ASN A 141 -22.76 17.36 -31.05
CA ASN A 141 -23.40 16.40 -30.13
C ASN A 141 -22.70 15.04 -30.14
N THR A 142 -22.19 14.63 -31.31
CA THR A 142 -21.41 13.39 -31.46
C THR A 142 -20.05 13.55 -30.80
N PHE A 143 -19.41 14.70 -31.01
CA PHE A 143 -18.15 15.02 -30.36
C PHE A 143 -18.26 15.07 -28.82
N GLU A 144 -19.34 15.61 -28.24
CA GLU A 144 -19.54 15.61 -26.78
C GLU A 144 -19.60 14.19 -26.21
N ARG A 145 -20.24 13.26 -26.93
CA ARG A 145 -20.27 11.84 -26.57
C ARG A 145 -18.89 11.22 -26.67
N ASP A 146 -18.14 11.56 -27.71
CA ASP A 146 -16.76 11.11 -27.92
C ASP A 146 -15.83 11.60 -26.81
N ALA A 147 -15.92 12.89 -26.47
CA ALA A 147 -15.18 13.51 -25.38
C ALA A 147 -15.49 12.81 -24.04
N THR A 148 -16.77 12.54 -23.77
CA THR A 148 -17.21 11.81 -22.58
C THR A 148 -16.65 10.39 -22.56
N ALA A 149 -16.73 9.66 -23.67
CA ALA A 149 -16.21 8.30 -23.80
C ALA A 149 -14.69 8.24 -23.59
N ILE A 150 -13.95 9.20 -24.14
CA ILE A 150 -12.51 9.35 -23.93
C ILE A 150 -12.22 9.63 -22.45
N GLN A 151 -12.89 10.61 -21.83
CA GLN A 151 -12.69 10.96 -20.43
C GLN A 151 -13.01 9.80 -19.48
N ASP A 152 -14.09 9.07 -19.74
CA ASP A 152 -14.47 7.90 -18.96
C ASP A 152 -13.46 6.76 -19.11
N TYR A 153 -12.91 6.56 -20.31
CA TYR A 153 -11.82 5.60 -20.52
C TYR A 153 -10.58 5.97 -19.71
N TYR A 154 -10.13 7.23 -19.76
CA TYR A 154 -9.03 7.73 -18.93
C TYR A 154 -9.31 7.52 -17.44
N ARG A 155 -10.52 7.85 -16.97
CA ARG A 155 -10.93 7.67 -15.57
C ARG A 155 -10.87 6.20 -15.14
N ASN A 156 -11.34 5.29 -15.99
CA ASN A 156 -11.31 3.85 -15.75
C ASN A 156 -9.89 3.28 -15.71
N GLN A 157 -8.94 3.90 -16.42
CA GLN A 157 -7.51 3.57 -16.34
C GLN A 157 -6.80 4.24 -15.15
N GLY A 158 -7.50 5.05 -14.34
CA GLY A 158 -6.93 5.71 -13.14
C GLY A 158 -6.46 7.16 -13.35
N TYR A 159 -6.56 7.70 -14.56
CA TYR A 159 -6.20 9.08 -14.91
C TYR A 159 -7.41 10.01 -14.73
N THR A 160 -7.84 10.20 -13.48
CA THR A 160 -9.11 10.87 -13.15
C THR A 160 -9.16 12.37 -13.45
N LEU A 161 -8.00 12.99 -13.62
CA LEU A 161 -7.86 14.42 -13.92
C LEU A 161 -7.85 14.72 -15.43
N ALA A 162 -7.87 13.70 -16.28
CA ALA A 162 -7.91 13.90 -17.71
C ALA A 162 -9.16 14.69 -18.12
N ARG A 163 -8.96 15.71 -18.95
CA ARG A 163 -10.02 16.52 -19.56
C ARG A 163 -9.79 16.65 -21.05
N VAL A 164 -10.85 16.47 -21.82
CA VAL A 164 -10.85 16.82 -23.24
C VAL A 164 -11.16 18.32 -23.30
N SER A 165 -10.28 19.08 -23.91
CA SER A 165 -10.43 20.53 -24.11
C SER A 165 -11.36 20.82 -25.29
N GLU A 166 -11.62 22.09 -25.54
CA GLU A 166 -12.36 22.54 -26.72
C GLU A 166 -11.66 22.06 -28.00
N TYR A 167 -12.46 21.56 -28.92
CA TYR A 167 -11.99 21.03 -30.20
C TYR A 167 -11.74 22.18 -31.19
N ASP A 168 -10.85 21.95 -32.14
CA ASP A 168 -10.58 22.87 -33.25
C ASP A 168 -10.88 22.17 -34.58
N VAL A 169 -11.71 22.76 -35.42
CA VAL A 169 -12.04 22.23 -36.76
C VAL A 169 -11.55 23.20 -37.82
N SER A 170 -10.56 22.78 -38.61
CA SER A 170 -10.05 23.61 -39.69
C SER A 170 -11.07 23.70 -40.85
N PRO A 171 -11.02 24.76 -41.68
CA PRO A 171 -11.87 24.86 -42.87
C PRO A 171 -11.75 23.67 -43.83
N GLU A 172 -10.60 23.00 -43.85
CA GLU A 172 -10.33 21.79 -44.64
C GLU A 172 -10.87 20.51 -43.99
N GLY A 173 -11.53 20.61 -42.84
CA GLY A 173 -12.15 19.48 -42.14
C GLY A 173 -11.22 18.70 -41.21
N LYS A 174 -10.04 19.24 -40.85
CA LYS A 174 -9.17 18.60 -39.87
C LYS A 174 -9.67 18.91 -38.46
N VAL A 175 -10.03 17.87 -37.71
CA VAL A 175 -10.47 17.97 -36.31
C VAL A 175 -9.30 17.71 -35.37
N THR A 176 -8.95 18.69 -34.55
CA THR A 176 -7.92 18.59 -33.51
C THR A 176 -8.57 18.54 -32.13
N ILE A 177 -8.22 17.52 -31.34
CA ILE A 177 -8.82 17.25 -30.03
C ILE A 177 -7.70 17.28 -28.97
N PRO A 178 -7.54 18.39 -28.24
CA PRO A 178 -6.55 18.48 -27.18
C PRO A 178 -7.03 17.76 -25.91
N ILE A 179 -6.14 16.99 -25.28
CA ILE A 179 -6.37 16.32 -24.01
C ILE A 179 -5.38 16.84 -22.97
N ALA A 180 -5.92 17.40 -21.89
CA ALA A 180 -5.16 17.73 -20.69
C ALA A 180 -5.17 16.55 -19.72
N GLU A 181 -4.09 15.77 -19.64
CA GLU A 181 -4.03 14.56 -18.79
C GLU A 181 -3.91 14.85 -17.28
N GLY A 182 -3.58 16.09 -16.88
CA GLY A 182 -3.40 16.48 -15.48
C GLY A 182 -1.98 16.23 -14.97
N TRP A 183 -1.02 17.04 -15.41
CA TRP A 183 0.38 16.92 -15.01
C TRP A 183 0.60 17.46 -13.59
N VAL A 184 1.29 16.69 -12.75
CA VAL A 184 1.65 17.11 -11.39
C VAL A 184 2.76 18.15 -11.49
N GLU A 185 2.45 19.40 -11.19
CA GLU A 185 3.42 20.50 -11.17
C GLU A 185 4.27 20.46 -9.91
N ALA A 186 3.63 20.23 -8.76
CA ALA A 186 4.29 20.20 -7.47
C ALA A 186 3.53 19.33 -6.48
N VAL A 187 4.27 18.78 -5.50
CA VAL A 187 3.70 18.17 -4.30
C VAL A 187 4.01 19.08 -3.11
N ARG A 188 2.96 19.56 -2.44
CA ARG A 188 3.06 20.43 -1.26
C ARG A 188 2.56 19.69 -0.04
N ILE A 189 3.19 19.97 1.09
CA ILE A 189 2.83 19.36 2.37
C ILE A 189 2.40 20.47 3.31
N THR A 190 1.21 20.36 3.87
CA THR A 190 0.69 21.28 4.88
C THR A 190 0.40 20.54 6.18
N SER A 191 0.17 21.31 7.26
CA SER A 191 -0.30 20.77 8.52
C SER A 191 -1.23 21.79 9.18
N PRO A 192 -2.31 21.35 9.85
CA PRO A 192 -3.13 22.25 10.66
C PRO A 192 -2.38 22.79 11.87
N ALA A 193 -1.29 22.14 12.30
CA ALA A 193 -0.44 22.63 13.37
C ALA A 193 0.47 23.76 12.87
N LYS A 194 0.73 24.77 13.72
CA LYS A 194 1.64 25.89 13.41
C LYS A 194 3.05 25.43 12.99
N LYS A 195 3.48 24.25 13.47
CA LYS A 195 4.77 23.66 13.13
C LYS A 195 4.69 22.15 13.16
N MET A 196 5.14 21.52 12.06
CA MET A 196 5.28 20.07 11.95
C MET A 196 6.65 19.60 12.47
N LYS A 197 6.68 18.55 13.30
CA LYS A 197 7.91 17.89 13.77
C LYS A 197 8.59 17.18 12.60
N THR A 198 7.84 16.36 11.87
CA THR A 198 8.29 15.59 10.70
C THR A 198 8.78 16.52 9.60
N LYS A 199 9.95 16.22 9.05
CA LYS A 199 10.51 16.99 7.93
C LYS A 199 9.80 16.60 6.64
N GLN A 200 9.53 17.58 5.78
CA GLN A 200 8.89 17.34 4.47
C GLN A 200 9.62 16.27 3.64
N ARG A 201 10.96 16.23 3.67
CA ARG A 201 11.75 15.18 2.99
C ARG A 201 11.41 13.75 3.42
N VAL A 202 10.89 13.54 4.62
CA VAL A 202 10.46 12.22 5.12
C VAL A 202 9.16 11.79 4.47
N ILE A 203 8.29 12.74 4.16
CA ILE A 203 7.02 12.47 3.46
C ILE A 203 7.32 12.30 1.97
N LEU A 204 8.03 13.25 1.36
CA LEU A 204 8.32 13.25 -0.08
C LEU A 204 9.06 12.01 -0.57
N ARG A 205 9.94 11.42 0.24
CA ARG A 205 10.70 10.21 -0.15
C ARG A 205 9.85 8.94 -0.19
N GLU A 206 8.69 8.94 0.47
CA GLU A 206 7.75 7.80 0.44
C GLU A 206 6.73 7.92 -0.70
N LEU A 207 6.75 9.04 -1.45
CA LEU A 207 5.86 9.25 -2.58
C LEU A 207 6.47 8.67 -3.86
N GLU A 208 5.70 7.86 -4.56
CA GLU A 208 5.93 7.47 -5.94
C GLU A 208 5.53 8.61 -6.89
N THR A 209 4.45 9.35 -6.57
CA THR A 209 4.01 10.52 -7.35
C THR A 209 5.07 11.61 -7.34
N LYS A 210 5.56 12.00 -8.51
CA LYS A 210 6.58 13.04 -8.67
C LYS A 210 6.09 14.23 -9.51
N PRO A 211 6.62 15.43 -9.24
CA PRO A 211 6.50 16.55 -10.17
C PRO A 211 7.00 16.17 -11.58
N GLY A 212 6.25 16.59 -12.60
CA GLY A 212 6.52 16.28 -14.00
C GLY A 212 5.92 14.96 -14.49
N GLU A 213 5.13 14.26 -13.70
CA GLU A 213 4.40 13.06 -14.11
C GLU A 213 2.89 13.33 -14.23
N VAL A 214 2.19 12.52 -15.04
CA VAL A 214 0.72 12.58 -15.14
C VAL A 214 0.10 11.99 -13.88
N PHE A 215 -0.86 12.70 -13.28
CA PHE A 215 -1.56 12.25 -12.08
C PHE A 215 -2.25 10.89 -12.31
N HIS A 216 -2.01 9.95 -11.40
CA HIS A 216 -2.57 8.61 -11.47
C HIS A 216 -3.10 8.19 -10.09
N LEU A 217 -4.41 7.97 -9.98
CA LEU A 217 -5.10 7.74 -8.71
C LEU A 217 -4.59 6.48 -7.97
N PRO A 218 -4.37 5.32 -8.61
CA PRO A 218 -3.80 4.15 -7.93
C PRO A 218 -2.42 4.42 -7.33
N THR A 219 -1.59 5.25 -7.96
CA THR A 219 -0.28 5.65 -7.42
C THR A 219 -0.47 6.50 -6.17
N LEU A 220 -1.37 7.50 -6.20
CA LEU A 220 -1.71 8.29 -5.01
C LEU A 220 -2.24 7.41 -3.87
N GLN A 221 -3.06 6.39 -4.15
CA GLN A 221 -3.52 5.45 -3.14
C GLN A 221 -2.37 4.66 -2.51
N SER A 222 -1.40 4.20 -3.31
CA SER A 222 -0.16 3.57 -2.82
C SER A 222 0.63 4.52 -1.93
N ASP A 223 0.80 5.77 -2.36
CA ASP A 223 1.52 6.81 -1.60
C ASP A 223 0.88 7.07 -0.24
N LEU A 224 -0.46 7.21 -0.20
CA LEU A 224 -1.20 7.40 1.05
C LEU A 224 -1.07 6.17 1.97
N MET A 225 -1.05 4.95 1.40
CA MET A 225 -0.79 3.74 2.17
C MET A 225 0.62 3.72 2.74
N GLN A 226 1.64 4.14 1.99
CA GLN A 226 3.03 4.24 2.47
C GLN A 226 3.15 5.26 3.60
N LEU A 227 2.55 6.44 3.46
CA LEU A 227 2.52 7.45 4.51
C LEU A 227 1.77 7.00 5.76
N ARG A 228 0.68 6.24 5.62
CA ARG A 228 -0.02 5.63 6.75
C ARG A 228 0.86 4.59 7.45
N ASN A 229 1.61 3.79 6.69
CA ASN A 229 2.50 2.76 7.24
C ASN A 229 3.69 3.33 8.00
N LEU A 230 4.05 4.61 7.81
CA LEU A 230 5.03 5.30 8.66
C LEU A 230 4.55 5.40 10.11
N ASP A 231 3.24 5.43 10.34
CA ASP A 231 2.62 5.61 11.64
C ASP A 231 2.99 6.94 12.34
N TYR A 232 3.30 7.99 11.57
CA TYR A 232 3.63 9.33 12.08
C TYR A 232 2.43 10.27 12.10
N PHE A 233 1.40 9.96 11.32
CA PHE A 233 0.24 10.81 11.09
C PHE A 233 -1.02 10.11 11.58
N GLU A 234 -1.93 10.88 12.17
CA GLU A 234 -3.28 10.44 12.48
C GLU A 234 -4.11 10.38 11.19
N ILE A 235 -3.98 11.42 10.35
CA ILE A 235 -4.69 11.58 9.08
C ILE A 235 -3.76 12.24 8.06
N VAL A 236 -3.83 11.78 6.80
CA VAL A 236 -3.22 12.42 5.63
C VAL A 236 -4.30 12.60 4.58
N GLU A 237 -4.72 13.85 4.32
CA GLU A 237 -5.77 14.17 3.35
C GLU A 237 -5.16 14.72 2.05
N PRO A 238 -5.39 14.08 0.90
CA PRO A 238 -4.97 14.63 -0.38
C PRO A 238 -5.97 15.68 -0.88
N LYS A 239 -5.45 16.78 -1.40
CA LYS A 239 -6.20 17.80 -2.15
C LYS A 239 -5.50 18.03 -3.48
N VAL A 240 -6.27 18.08 -4.56
CA VAL A 240 -5.76 18.43 -5.89
C VAL A 240 -6.24 19.83 -6.19
N LEU A 241 -5.29 20.74 -6.39
CA LEU A 241 -5.55 22.13 -6.75
C LEU A 241 -5.08 22.38 -8.18
N ASP A 242 -5.65 23.39 -8.83
CA ASP A 242 -5.19 23.83 -10.14
C ASP A 242 -3.74 24.35 -10.06
N GLY A 243 -2.96 24.05 -11.09
CA GLY A 243 -1.58 24.51 -11.23
C GLY A 243 -1.48 25.92 -11.81
N SER A 244 -0.24 26.31 -12.12
CA SER A 244 0.06 27.61 -12.75
C SER A 244 -0.43 27.72 -14.19
N GLU A 245 -0.63 26.60 -14.89
CA GLU A 245 -1.10 26.53 -16.28
C GLU A 245 -2.25 25.53 -16.42
N PRO A 246 -3.13 25.70 -17.42
CA PRO A 246 -4.18 24.73 -17.73
C PRO A 246 -3.62 23.31 -17.92
N GLY A 247 -4.27 22.32 -17.31
CA GLY A 247 -3.84 20.92 -17.38
C GLY A 247 -2.68 20.55 -16.44
N LYS A 248 -2.16 21.49 -15.65
CA LYS A 248 -1.27 21.23 -14.53
C LYS A 248 -2.04 21.26 -13.21
N VAL A 249 -1.59 20.47 -12.23
CA VAL A 249 -2.19 20.40 -10.89
C VAL A 249 -1.13 20.38 -9.80
N VAL A 250 -1.48 20.90 -8.63
CA VAL A 250 -0.67 20.83 -7.42
C VAL A 250 -1.32 19.85 -6.46
N LEU A 251 -0.59 18.77 -6.12
CA LEU A 251 -1.01 17.82 -5.09
C LEU A 251 -0.64 18.38 -3.72
N VAL A 252 -1.63 18.66 -2.89
CA VAL A 252 -1.45 19.11 -1.52
C VAL A 252 -1.78 17.97 -0.56
N LEU A 253 -0.84 17.60 0.30
CA LEU A 253 -1.02 16.60 1.34
C LEU A 253 -1.14 17.30 2.70
N ASP A 254 -2.35 17.32 3.24
CA ASP A 254 -2.64 17.90 4.55
C ASP A 254 -2.40 16.84 5.64
N CYS A 255 -1.29 16.99 6.37
CA CYS A 255 -0.79 16.00 7.31
C CYS A 255 -1.04 16.41 8.77
N LYS A 256 -1.85 15.64 9.49
CA LYS A 256 -2.06 15.78 10.94
C LYS A 256 -1.17 14.80 11.69
N GLU A 257 -0.12 15.28 12.34
CA GLU A 257 0.82 14.45 13.10
C GLU A 257 0.22 13.88 14.38
N LYS A 258 0.66 12.68 14.76
CA LYS A 258 0.40 12.08 16.08
C LYS A 258 1.68 11.91 16.90
N LYS A 259 1.51 11.53 18.17
CA LYS A 259 2.64 11.14 19.01
C LYS A 259 3.26 9.84 18.47
N THR A 260 4.57 9.86 18.29
CA THR A 260 5.37 8.78 17.69
C THR A 260 6.21 8.02 18.71
N GLY A 261 6.16 8.44 19.98
CA GLY A 261 6.77 7.75 21.10
C GLY A 261 5.82 6.74 21.74
N THR A 262 6.33 5.56 22.07
CA THR A 262 5.62 4.49 22.75
C THR A 262 6.35 4.09 24.03
N VAL A 263 5.57 3.74 25.05
CA VAL A 263 6.06 3.12 26.28
C VAL A 263 5.29 1.83 26.46
N SER A 264 6.00 0.71 26.54
CA SER A 264 5.38 -0.60 26.73
C SER A 264 5.98 -1.29 27.95
N VAL A 265 5.12 -1.96 28.72
CA VAL A 265 5.52 -2.78 29.86
C VAL A 265 4.81 -4.11 29.70
N GLY A 266 5.53 -5.21 29.84
CA GLY A 266 4.96 -6.53 29.63
C GLY A 266 5.66 -7.62 30.43
N LEU A 267 4.97 -8.76 30.51
CA LEU A 267 5.45 -10.00 31.09
C LEU A 267 5.37 -11.09 30.02
N GLY A 268 6.38 -11.96 29.95
CA GLY A 268 6.43 -13.12 29.08
C GLY A 268 6.80 -14.37 29.88
N TYR A 269 6.32 -15.53 29.43
CA TYR A 269 6.72 -16.83 29.97
C TYR A 269 7.22 -17.72 28.83
N SER A 270 8.30 -18.47 29.05
CA SER A 270 8.73 -19.54 28.14
C SER A 270 9.35 -20.71 28.89
N SER A 271 9.41 -21.88 28.24
CA SER A 271 10.09 -23.06 28.80
C SER A 271 11.57 -22.79 29.12
N ARG A 272 12.23 -22.00 28.28
CA ARG A 272 13.65 -21.63 28.42
C ARG A 272 13.88 -20.55 29.49
N GLU A 273 13.18 -19.44 29.37
CA GLU A 273 13.46 -18.21 30.13
C GLU A 273 12.59 -18.02 31.37
N ARG A 274 11.60 -18.90 31.57
CA ARG A 274 10.58 -18.77 32.62
C ARG A 274 9.91 -17.39 32.55
N LEU A 275 9.54 -16.81 33.69
CA LEU A 275 8.91 -15.49 33.76
C LEU A 275 9.95 -14.38 33.54
N VAL A 276 9.72 -13.57 32.51
CA VAL A 276 10.53 -12.40 32.14
C VAL A 276 9.61 -11.17 32.09
N GLY A 277 9.98 -10.11 32.79
CA GLY A 277 9.39 -8.79 32.62
C GLY A 277 10.22 -7.91 31.70
N PHE A 278 9.58 -6.99 30.99
CA PHE A 278 10.26 -5.98 30.19
C PHE A 278 9.59 -4.63 30.30
N ALA A 279 10.39 -3.59 30.10
CA ALA A 279 9.94 -2.24 29.82
C ALA A 279 10.68 -1.73 28.58
N ASP A 280 9.96 -1.14 27.64
CA ASP A 280 10.54 -0.48 26.47
C ASP A 280 10.01 0.93 26.29
N ILE A 281 10.90 1.81 25.86
CA ILE A 281 10.59 3.18 25.45
C ILE A 281 11.16 3.35 24.05
N THR A 282 10.30 3.68 23.10
CA THR A 282 10.69 3.84 21.69
C THR A 282 10.17 5.17 21.15
N GLU A 283 10.95 5.83 20.29
CA GLU A 283 10.53 7.00 19.51
C GLU A 283 10.78 6.71 18.03
N ASN A 284 9.71 6.54 17.26
CA ASN A 284 9.75 6.04 15.88
C ASN A 284 10.06 7.12 14.84
N ASN A 285 10.06 8.40 15.24
CA ASN A 285 10.36 9.54 14.38
C ASN A 285 11.23 10.56 15.13
N PHE A 286 12.35 10.07 15.64
CA PHE A 286 13.33 10.87 16.37
C PHE A 286 13.75 12.07 15.54
N ARG A 287 13.69 13.26 16.15
CA ARG A 287 13.97 14.57 15.52
C ARG A 287 13.13 14.89 14.26
N GLY A 288 12.08 14.13 13.98
CA GLY A 288 11.22 14.29 12.81
C GLY A 288 11.86 13.83 11.50
N VAL A 289 12.93 13.03 11.54
CA VAL A 289 13.66 12.60 10.34
C VAL A 289 13.42 11.13 9.94
N GLY A 290 12.46 10.47 10.59
CA GLY A 290 12.13 9.05 10.41
C GLY A 290 13.16 8.08 10.98
N GLN A 291 14.03 8.56 11.88
CA GLN A 291 14.95 7.72 12.64
C GLN A 291 14.23 7.14 13.87
N GLN A 292 14.59 5.94 14.25
CA GLN A 292 14.03 5.25 15.42
C GLN A 292 15.09 5.17 16.50
N ILE A 293 14.71 5.46 17.74
CA ILE A 293 15.53 5.16 18.92
C ILE A 293 14.70 4.35 19.89
N GLY A 294 15.35 3.41 20.56
CA GLY A 294 14.70 2.54 21.53
C GLY A 294 15.62 2.24 22.70
N VAL A 295 15.03 2.18 23.89
CA VAL A 295 15.66 1.59 25.08
C VAL A 295 14.76 0.49 25.56
N ARG A 296 15.32 -0.71 25.70
CA ARG A 296 14.64 -1.88 26.26
C ARG A 296 15.38 -2.35 27.49
N TRP A 297 14.64 -2.62 28.54
CA TRP A 297 15.11 -3.25 29.76
C TRP A 297 14.32 -4.54 29.99
N GLU A 298 15.02 -5.60 30.37
CA GLU A 298 14.43 -6.91 30.71
C GLU A 298 14.96 -7.40 32.05
N ALA A 299 14.08 -8.04 32.83
CA ALA A 299 14.42 -8.68 34.10
C ALA A 299 13.70 -10.04 34.25
N GLY A 300 14.42 -11.08 34.70
CA GLY A 300 13.87 -12.43 34.91
C GLY A 300 13.79 -12.83 36.39
N GLN A 301 12.72 -13.53 36.80
CA GLN A 301 12.42 -13.80 38.22
C GLN A 301 13.34 -14.83 38.90
N PHE A 302 13.92 -15.78 38.14
CA PHE A 302 14.67 -16.92 38.71
C PHE A 302 16.15 -16.97 38.33
N THR A 303 16.62 -16.09 37.44
CA THR A 303 17.91 -16.26 36.75
C THR A 303 18.91 -15.12 37.00
N ASN A 304 18.62 -14.19 37.93
CA ASN A 304 19.39 -12.94 38.11
C ASN A 304 19.63 -12.19 36.77
N ARG A 305 18.77 -12.48 35.77
CA ARG A 305 18.85 -12.00 34.41
C ARG A 305 18.41 -10.56 34.42
N SER A 306 19.32 -9.67 34.07
CA SER A 306 19.02 -8.31 33.67
C SER A 306 19.64 -8.08 32.30
N GLY A 307 18.88 -7.42 31.43
CA GLY A 307 19.34 -7.05 30.12
C GLY A 307 18.94 -5.62 29.81
N TYR A 308 19.82 -4.88 29.15
CA TYR A 308 19.48 -3.59 28.57
C TYR A 308 19.96 -3.53 27.14
N GLU A 309 19.14 -2.96 26.27
CA GLU A 309 19.44 -2.72 24.88
C GLU A 309 19.10 -1.27 24.54
N PHE A 310 20.08 -0.56 23.99
CA PHE A 310 19.85 0.68 23.25
C PHE A 310 19.87 0.35 21.76
N SER A 311 18.89 0.85 21.02
CA SER A 311 18.80 0.69 19.58
C SER A 311 18.64 2.05 18.89
N PHE A 312 19.28 2.17 17.74
CA PHE A 312 19.07 3.26 16.79
C PHE A 312 18.90 2.68 15.40
N ALA A 313 17.94 3.20 14.62
CA ALA A 313 17.77 2.83 13.23
C ALA A 313 17.50 4.05 12.34
N ASP A 314 18.15 4.10 11.19
CA ASP A 314 17.84 5.02 10.09
C ASP A 314 17.43 4.20 8.86
N PRO A 315 16.13 4.09 8.53
CA PRO A 315 15.68 3.31 7.38
C PRO A 315 16.15 3.88 6.02
N TRP A 316 16.62 5.13 6.00
CA TRP A 316 16.99 5.87 4.79
C TRP A 316 18.36 6.54 4.93
N MET A 317 19.36 5.77 5.36
CA MET A 317 20.74 6.22 5.49
C MET A 317 21.22 6.87 4.18
N LEU A 318 21.80 8.07 4.30
CA LEU A 318 22.28 8.88 3.16
C LEU A 318 21.19 9.19 2.12
N GLY A 319 19.91 9.22 2.53
CA GLY A 319 18.78 9.58 1.67
C GLY A 319 18.38 8.49 0.66
N LYS A 320 19.01 7.33 0.70
CA LYS A 320 18.66 6.15 -0.11
C LYS A 320 17.89 5.18 0.77
N ARG A 321 17.06 4.29 0.18
CA ARG A 321 16.33 3.23 0.90
C ARG A 321 17.28 2.12 1.40
N THR A 322 18.34 2.51 2.08
CA THR A 322 19.35 1.67 2.72
C THR A 322 19.21 1.91 4.22
N SER A 323 18.95 0.86 4.98
CA SER A 323 18.81 0.97 6.43
C SER A 323 20.17 0.92 7.11
N LEU A 324 20.38 1.76 8.13
CA LEU A 324 21.43 1.62 9.14
C LEU A 324 20.78 1.23 10.47
N GLY A 325 21.34 0.26 11.17
CA GLY A 325 20.98 -0.11 12.53
C GLY A 325 22.21 -0.08 13.42
N LEU A 326 22.05 0.39 14.65
CA LEU A 326 23.03 0.32 15.72
C LEU A 326 22.34 -0.26 16.94
N GLN A 327 23.00 -1.22 17.60
CA GLN A 327 22.55 -1.82 18.85
C GLN A 327 23.72 -1.82 19.85
N LEU A 328 23.44 -1.39 21.07
CA LEU A 328 24.32 -1.53 22.21
C LEU A 328 23.58 -2.37 23.24
N TYR A 329 24.12 -3.50 23.64
CA TYR A 329 23.42 -4.41 24.52
C TYR A 329 24.31 -4.98 25.60
N ASN A 330 23.66 -5.27 26.73
CA ASN A 330 24.13 -6.20 27.74
C ASN A 330 22.99 -7.18 27.99
N ARG A 331 23.23 -8.46 27.75
CA ARG A 331 22.21 -9.52 27.88
C ARG A 331 22.78 -10.71 28.61
N THR A 332 21.94 -11.33 29.43
CA THR A 332 22.24 -12.60 30.09
C THR A 332 21.26 -13.64 29.59
N THR A 333 21.76 -14.74 29.03
CA THR A 333 20.95 -15.87 28.54
C THR A 333 21.22 -17.08 29.42
N ASN A 334 20.16 -17.81 29.76
CA ASN A 334 20.29 -19.05 30.52
C ASN A 334 20.49 -20.23 29.56
N ARG A 335 21.56 -21.00 29.75
CA ARG A 335 21.85 -22.20 28.96
C ARG A 335 21.74 -23.43 29.85
N PRO A 336 20.71 -24.27 29.66
CA PRO A 336 20.67 -25.58 30.31
C PRO A 336 21.77 -26.48 29.71
N LEU A 337 22.37 -27.28 30.58
CA LEU A 337 23.42 -28.25 30.25
C LEU A 337 23.16 -29.54 31.03
N LEU A 338 23.78 -30.63 30.62
CA LEU A 338 23.79 -31.90 31.34
C LEU A 338 25.23 -32.22 31.73
N VAL A 339 25.47 -32.42 33.02
CA VAL A 339 26.75 -32.89 33.56
C VAL A 339 26.45 -34.15 34.36
N ASP A 340 26.98 -35.29 33.92
CA ASP A 340 26.75 -36.60 34.53
C ASP A 340 25.26 -36.93 34.75
N ASP A 341 24.44 -36.68 33.73
CA ASP A 341 22.96 -36.84 33.73
C ASP A 341 22.20 -35.93 34.73
N ILE A 342 22.89 -34.99 35.37
CA ILE A 342 22.31 -33.98 36.25
C ILE A 342 22.11 -32.69 35.47
N ASP A 343 20.91 -32.12 35.54
CA ASP A 343 20.61 -30.83 34.92
C ASP A 343 21.47 -29.75 35.62
N THR A 344 22.30 -29.05 34.85
CA THR A 344 23.03 -27.85 35.29
C THR A 344 22.68 -26.65 34.41
N TRP A 345 23.02 -25.45 34.87
CA TRP A 345 22.72 -24.21 34.19
C TRP A 345 23.94 -23.30 34.19
N ILE A 346 24.07 -22.52 33.13
CA ILE A 346 25.07 -21.47 33.05
C ILE A 346 24.49 -20.18 32.47
N PHE A 347 24.92 -19.06 33.04
CA PHE A 347 24.61 -17.73 32.53
C PHE A 347 25.64 -17.31 31.50
N GLU A 348 25.21 -17.26 30.23
CA GLU A 348 25.97 -16.66 29.14
C GLU A 348 25.70 -15.14 29.14
N LYS A 349 26.71 -14.37 29.53
CA LYS A 349 26.68 -12.90 29.55
C LYS A 349 27.32 -12.37 28.27
N ARG A 350 26.61 -11.50 27.57
CA ARG A 350 27.12 -10.81 26.38
C ARG A 350 26.97 -9.32 26.52
N LYS A 351 28.08 -8.61 26.41
CA LYS A 351 28.11 -7.15 26.27
C LYS A 351 28.70 -6.80 24.91
N GLY A 352 27.96 -6.10 24.08
CA GLY A 352 28.38 -5.90 22.71
C GLY A 352 27.78 -4.71 22.00
N ILE A 353 28.30 -4.50 20.80
CA ILE A 353 27.82 -3.54 19.81
C ILE A 353 27.51 -4.29 18.51
N GLY A 354 26.37 -3.97 17.91
CA GLY A 354 25.98 -4.42 16.58
C GLY A 354 25.76 -3.24 15.65
N VAL A 355 26.28 -3.32 14.42
CA VAL A 355 26.00 -2.36 13.35
C VAL A 355 25.48 -3.13 12.15
N SER A 356 24.32 -2.75 11.63
CA SER A 356 23.68 -3.43 10.49
C SER A 356 23.46 -2.43 9.36
N VAL A 357 23.90 -2.78 8.15
CA VAL A 357 23.55 -2.04 6.93
C VAL A 357 22.72 -2.95 6.03
N GLY A 358 21.51 -2.51 5.68
CA GLY A 358 20.56 -3.32 4.93
C GLY A 358 20.08 -2.63 3.66
N LYS A 359 20.01 -3.35 2.54
CA LYS A 359 19.49 -2.83 1.27
C LYS A 359 18.42 -3.77 0.69
N PRO A 360 17.19 -3.29 0.45
CA PRO A 360 16.17 -4.04 -0.27
C PRO A 360 16.45 -4.04 -1.78
N PHE A 361 16.10 -5.14 -2.44
CA PHE A 361 16.15 -5.33 -3.88
C PHE A 361 14.79 -5.83 -4.38
N GLY A 362 14.04 -4.92 -5.01
CA GLY A 362 12.62 -5.13 -5.29
C GLY A 362 11.80 -5.20 -4.00
N THR A 363 10.63 -5.83 -4.07
CA THR A 363 9.66 -5.89 -2.95
C THR A 363 9.86 -7.09 -2.02
N ARG A 364 10.72 -8.05 -2.39
CA ARG A 364 10.80 -9.37 -1.74
C ARG A 364 12.19 -9.75 -1.25
N ASN A 365 13.25 -9.09 -1.73
CA ASN A 365 14.62 -9.45 -1.39
C ASN A 365 15.29 -8.35 -0.57
N ARG A 366 16.16 -8.74 0.36
CA ARG A 366 16.98 -7.83 1.16
C ARG A 366 18.34 -8.47 1.41
N VAL A 367 19.39 -7.66 1.31
CA VAL A 367 20.75 -8.05 1.74
C VAL A 367 21.10 -7.22 2.96
N LEU A 368 21.72 -7.85 3.96
CA LEU A 368 22.23 -7.21 5.16
C LEU A 368 23.72 -7.51 5.32
N LEU A 369 24.45 -6.52 5.81
CA LEU A 369 25.82 -6.64 6.27
C LEU A 369 25.82 -6.25 7.75
N ASP A 370 26.05 -7.23 8.61
CA ASP A 370 26.00 -7.08 10.06
C ASP A 370 27.40 -7.21 10.66
N PHE A 371 27.93 -6.13 11.23
CA PHE A 371 29.12 -6.15 12.07
C PHE A 371 28.70 -6.32 13.53
N ARG A 372 29.39 -7.17 14.29
CA ARG A 372 29.27 -7.19 15.76
C ARG A 372 30.61 -7.34 16.45
N SER A 373 30.68 -6.85 17.68
CA SER A 373 31.75 -7.13 18.63
C SER A 373 31.12 -7.45 19.98
N ASP A 374 31.23 -8.71 20.41
CA ASP A 374 30.69 -9.25 21.66
C ASP A 374 31.81 -9.60 22.62
N ASP A 375 31.75 -9.09 23.84
CA ASP A 375 32.48 -9.66 24.97
C ASP A 375 31.60 -10.72 25.64
N ILE A 376 32.08 -11.96 25.70
CA ILE A 376 31.32 -13.14 26.12
C ILE A 376 31.94 -13.70 27.40
N GLY A 377 31.12 -13.80 28.43
CA GLY A 377 31.47 -14.39 29.72
C GLY A 377 30.45 -15.45 30.14
N PHE A 378 30.87 -16.35 31.01
CA PHE A 378 30.05 -17.43 31.52
C PHE A 378 30.09 -17.44 33.05
N GLN A 379 28.94 -17.67 33.68
CA GLN A 379 28.85 -17.76 35.14
C GLN A 379 27.99 -18.96 35.54
N PRO A 380 28.54 -19.93 36.31
CA PRO A 380 27.77 -21.03 36.87
C PRO A 380 26.60 -20.54 37.71
N VAL A 381 25.52 -21.30 37.73
CA VAL A 381 24.37 -21.02 38.60
C VAL A 381 24.59 -21.71 39.95
N SER A 382 24.57 -20.92 41.03
CA SER A 382 24.72 -21.44 42.39
C SER A 382 23.67 -22.52 42.70
N GLY A 383 24.11 -23.62 43.30
CA GLY A 383 23.26 -24.76 43.66
C GLY A 383 23.12 -25.85 42.59
N PHE A 384 23.79 -25.69 41.44
CA PHE A 384 23.90 -26.72 40.40
C PHE A 384 25.35 -27.23 40.27
N PRO A 385 25.57 -28.44 39.69
CA PRO A 385 26.92 -28.93 39.42
C PRO A 385 27.75 -27.94 38.59
N GLU A 386 29.03 -27.81 38.90
CA GLU A 386 29.93 -26.95 38.13
C GLU A 386 30.00 -27.41 36.66
N PRO A 387 29.87 -26.48 35.69
CA PRO A 387 29.98 -26.81 34.29
C PRO A 387 31.42 -27.26 33.95
N PRO A 388 31.60 -28.05 32.86
CA PRO A 388 32.91 -28.48 32.41
C PRO A 388 33.88 -27.31 32.20
N ALA A 389 35.15 -27.45 32.60
CA ALA A 389 36.12 -26.36 32.58
C ALA A 389 36.42 -25.82 31.16
N ASP A 390 36.32 -26.67 30.15
CA ASP A 390 36.41 -26.32 28.73
C ASP A 390 35.26 -25.40 28.27
N LEU A 391 34.09 -25.52 28.91
CA LEU A 391 32.95 -24.64 28.70
C LEU A 391 33.25 -23.22 29.18
N LEU A 392 33.84 -23.09 30.37
CA LEU A 392 34.33 -21.81 30.92
C LEU A 392 35.54 -21.26 30.16
N ALA A 393 36.36 -22.12 29.55
CA ALA A 393 37.47 -21.70 28.69
C ALA A 393 37.03 -21.10 27.35
N SER A 394 35.73 -21.09 27.04
CA SER A 394 35.18 -20.54 25.79
C SER A 394 34.82 -19.04 25.85
N GLU A 395 35.25 -18.34 26.91
CA GLU A 395 35.09 -16.90 27.09
C GLU A 395 35.94 -16.07 26.12
N GLY A 396 35.59 -14.79 26.01
CA GLY A 396 36.39 -13.79 25.32
C GLY A 396 35.66 -13.13 24.16
N ARG A 397 36.35 -12.19 23.53
CA ARG A 397 35.75 -11.31 22.53
C ARG A 397 35.57 -12.01 21.19
N VAL A 398 34.36 -11.93 20.64
CA VAL A 398 34.04 -12.32 19.26
C VAL A 398 33.75 -11.05 18.45
N THR A 399 34.58 -10.76 17.45
CA THR A 399 34.31 -9.71 16.46
C THR A 399 34.03 -10.36 15.12
N SER A 400 32.90 -10.06 14.50
CA SER A 400 32.47 -10.73 13.27
C SER A 400 31.76 -9.81 12.29
N LEU A 401 31.82 -10.18 11.01
CA LEU A 401 31.06 -9.60 9.92
C LEU A 401 30.18 -10.68 9.28
N THR A 402 28.89 -10.41 9.14
CA THR A 402 27.90 -11.33 8.56
C THR A 402 27.26 -10.74 7.33
N LEU A 403 27.35 -11.45 6.20
CA LEU A 403 26.55 -11.19 5.02
C LEU A 403 25.30 -12.06 5.07
N ARG A 404 24.11 -11.45 5.02
CA ARG A 404 22.83 -12.16 5.04
C ARG A 404 21.98 -11.80 3.84
N GLY A 405 21.51 -12.82 3.12
CA GLY A 405 20.50 -12.70 2.07
C GLY A 405 19.14 -13.17 2.58
N ILE A 406 18.10 -12.37 2.37
CA ILE A 406 16.72 -12.69 2.73
C ILE A 406 15.82 -12.56 1.51
N ARG A 407 14.98 -13.57 1.27
CA ARG A 407 13.86 -13.51 0.32
C ARG A 407 12.57 -13.88 1.03
N ASN A 408 11.64 -12.93 1.14
CA ASN A 408 10.33 -13.12 1.77
C ASN A 408 9.22 -13.06 0.70
N THR A 409 8.48 -14.16 0.58
CA THR A 409 7.33 -14.33 -0.32
C THR A 409 6.06 -14.72 0.45
N ARG A 410 6.11 -14.65 1.79
CA ARG A 410 4.99 -14.97 2.66
C ARG A 410 3.84 -13.99 2.42
N ASP A 411 2.63 -14.50 2.52
CA ASP A 411 1.41 -13.69 2.41
C ASP A 411 1.16 -12.81 3.63
N TYR A 412 1.51 -13.30 4.82
CA TYR A 412 1.43 -12.55 6.06
C TYR A 412 2.58 -12.94 6.99
N ASP A 413 3.24 -11.98 7.65
CA ASP A 413 4.47 -12.24 8.39
C ASP A 413 4.26 -12.92 9.74
N ILE A 414 3.16 -12.60 10.43
CA ILE A 414 2.85 -13.16 11.74
C ILE A 414 2.39 -14.60 11.56
N ASN A 415 1.26 -14.87 10.92
CA ASN A 415 0.74 -16.23 10.70
C ASN A 415 0.59 -16.56 9.19
N PRO A 416 1.69 -16.93 8.51
CA PRO A 416 1.69 -17.19 7.08
C PRO A 416 0.88 -18.44 6.72
N LYS A 417 0.17 -18.38 5.58
CA LYS A 417 -0.59 -19.51 5.03
C LYS A 417 -0.06 -19.96 3.68
N ARG A 418 0.72 -19.11 3.01
CA ARG A 418 1.32 -19.39 1.71
C ARG A 418 2.65 -18.66 1.55
N GLY A 419 3.53 -19.27 0.76
CA GLY A 419 4.80 -18.67 0.34
C GLY A 419 5.96 -19.18 1.17
N ALA A 420 7.08 -18.49 1.12
CA ALA A 420 8.32 -18.90 1.76
C ALA A 420 9.14 -17.74 2.31
N LEU A 421 9.95 -18.03 3.33
CA LEU A 421 11.05 -17.21 3.81
C LEU A 421 12.36 -17.98 3.63
N TYR A 422 13.27 -17.41 2.85
CA TYR A 422 14.63 -17.93 2.68
C TYR A 422 15.60 -16.97 3.36
N SER A 423 16.44 -17.48 4.26
CA SER A 423 17.49 -16.72 4.94
C SER A 423 18.80 -17.50 4.83
N THR A 424 19.80 -16.91 4.18
CA THR A 424 21.15 -17.49 4.06
C THR A 424 22.16 -16.52 4.66
N SER A 425 23.14 -17.03 5.41
CA SER A 425 24.15 -16.21 6.08
C SER A 425 25.55 -16.78 5.94
N LEU A 426 26.51 -15.90 5.74
CA LEU A 426 27.95 -16.15 5.84
C LEU A 426 28.53 -15.19 6.88
N GLU A 427 29.01 -15.73 7.99
CA GLU A 427 29.61 -14.99 9.09
C GLU A 427 31.10 -15.32 9.18
N MET A 428 31.94 -14.29 9.28
CA MET A 428 33.39 -14.41 9.43
C MET A 428 33.82 -13.68 10.70
N ALA A 429 34.51 -14.37 11.59
CA ALA A 429 34.99 -13.84 12.86
C ALA A 429 36.51 -13.94 13.00
N GLY A 430 37.11 -13.02 13.75
CA GLY A 430 38.55 -13.00 14.00
C GLY A 430 39.37 -12.41 12.85
N GLY A 431 40.63 -12.83 12.76
CA GLY A 431 41.56 -12.37 11.71
C GLY A 431 41.74 -10.84 11.75
N PRO A 432 41.57 -10.11 10.63
CA PRO A 432 41.68 -8.65 10.59
C PRO A 432 40.69 -7.91 11.50
N LEU A 433 39.60 -8.56 11.92
CA LEU A 433 38.60 -7.98 12.82
C LEU A 433 39.01 -8.07 14.30
N GLY A 434 40.06 -8.85 14.62
CA GLY A 434 40.49 -9.13 15.99
C GLY A 434 39.50 -9.99 16.77
N GLY A 435 39.72 -10.10 18.09
CA GLY A 435 38.97 -11.01 18.96
C GLY A 435 39.76 -12.28 19.32
N ALA A 436 39.27 -13.01 20.32
CA ALA A 436 39.90 -14.23 20.82
C ALA A 436 39.65 -15.46 19.93
N TRP A 437 38.66 -15.38 19.04
CA TRP A 437 38.15 -16.51 18.26
C TRP A 437 38.21 -16.21 16.77
N SER A 438 38.50 -17.23 15.96
CA SER A 438 38.53 -17.11 14.50
C SER A 438 37.81 -18.27 13.84
N PHE A 439 36.66 -17.96 13.24
CA PHE A 439 35.80 -18.95 12.62
C PHE A 439 35.05 -18.39 11.42
N THR A 440 34.49 -19.30 10.62
CA THR A 440 33.53 -18.98 9.56
C THR A 440 32.28 -19.81 9.76
N LYS A 441 31.11 -19.18 9.82
CA LYS A 441 29.81 -19.83 9.96
C LYS A 441 28.98 -19.63 8.70
N ILE A 442 28.44 -20.73 8.18
CA ILE A 442 27.53 -20.74 7.03
C ILE A 442 26.20 -21.28 7.54
N GLY A 443 25.11 -20.59 7.22
CA GLY A 443 23.78 -20.98 7.66
C GLY A 443 22.70 -20.78 6.60
N ALA A 444 21.69 -21.64 6.64
CA ALA A 444 20.45 -21.52 5.88
C ALA A 444 19.26 -21.82 6.81
N ASP A 445 18.24 -20.96 6.78
CA ASP A 445 16.93 -21.16 7.41
C ASP A 445 15.86 -20.91 6.34
N ILE A 446 15.17 -21.98 5.93
CA ILE A 446 14.18 -21.98 4.87
C ILE A 446 12.85 -22.40 5.48
N ARG A 447 11.84 -21.54 5.39
CA ARG A 447 10.47 -21.82 5.84
C ARG A 447 9.53 -21.75 4.65
N HIS A 448 8.67 -22.75 4.49
CA HIS A 448 7.69 -22.84 3.40
C HIS A 448 6.30 -23.15 3.96
N TYR A 449 5.28 -22.52 3.39
CA TYR A 449 3.89 -22.65 3.82
C TYR A 449 3.03 -22.97 2.61
N VAL A 450 2.30 -24.09 2.69
CA VAL A 450 1.44 -24.57 1.63
C VAL A 450 0.02 -24.72 2.17
N PRO A 451 -0.98 -23.99 1.61
CA PRO A 451 -2.36 -24.18 2.00
C PRO A 451 -2.85 -25.57 1.53
N ILE A 452 -3.51 -26.30 2.42
CA ILE A 452 -4.01 -27.66 2.15
C ILE A 452 -5.54 -27.63 1.92
N GLY A 453 -5.98 -28.27 0.83
CA GLY A 453 -7.40 -28.39 0.47
C GLY A 453 -7.94 -27.23 -0.36
N ARG A 454 -9.26 -27.17 -0.53
CA ARG A 454 -9.93 -26.12 -1.31
C ARG A 454 -9.80 -24.75 -0.62
N SER A 455 -9.52 -23.72 -1.42
CA SER A 455 -9.48 -22.33 -0.96
C SER A 455 -10.77 -21.98 -0.21
N LYS A 456 -10.63 -21.48 1.01
CA LYS A 456 -11.77 -21.04 1.84
C LYS A 456 -12.03 -19.54 1.61
N PRO A 457 -13.31 -19.10 1.53
CA PRO A 457 -13.64 -17.67 1.46
C PRO A 457 -13.06 -16.88 2.63
N ASP A 458 -13.12 -17.47 3.82
CA ASP A 458 -12.45 -16.99 5.00
C ASP A 458 -11.08 -17.66 5.12
N SER A 459 -10.03 -16.91 4.81
CA SER A 459 -8.66 -17.42 4.85
C SER A 459 -8.27 -17.93 6.24
N SER A 460 -8.88 -17.45 7.34
CA SER A 460 -8.55 -17.88 8.72
C SER A 460 -8.80 -19.38 8.93
N LYS A 461 -9.70 -19.96 8.15
CA LYS A 461 -10.09 -21.38 8.18
C LYS A 461 -9.26 -22.27 7.27
N GLN A 462 -8.23 -21.72 6.62
CA GLN A 462 -7.36 -22.47 5.71
C GLN A 462 -6.38 -23.34 6.51
N MET A 463 -6.37 -24.65 6.25
CA MET A 463 -5.34 -25.56 6.75
C MET A 463 -4.02 -25.27 6.04
N VAL A 464 -2.90 -25.41 6.76
CA VAL A 464 -1.56 -25.09 6.25
C VAL A 464 -0.58 -26.17 6.64
N LEU A 465 0.19 -26.66 5.68
CA LEU A 465 1.41 -27.41 5.92
C LEU A 465 2.58 -26.41 5.95
N ALA A 466 3.22 -26.27 7.10
CA ALA A 466 4.42 -25.47 7.29
C ALA A 466 5.63 -26.40 7.40
N THR A 467 6.72 -26.08 6.69
CA THR A 467 7.96 -26.84 6.71
C THR A 467 9.13 -25.89 6.93
N ARG A 468 10.09 -26.27 7.77
CA ARG A 468 11.30 -25.52 8.08
C ARG A 468 12.51 -26.44 7.91
N LEU A 469 13.49 -25.97 7.17
CA LEU A 469 14.80 -26.60 7.04
C LEU A 469 15.84 -25.62 7.58
N MET A 470 16.61 -26.07 8.57
CA MET A 470 17.82 -25.38 9.01
C MET A 470 19.04 -26.25 8.72
N ALA A 471 20.06 -25.65 8.15
CA ALA A 471 21.37 -26.29 7.96
C ALA A 471 22.46 -25.29 8.29
N GLY A 472 23.54 -25.74 8.93
CA GLY A 472 24.64 -24.86 9.28
C GLY A 472 25.94 -25.58 9.56
N ALA A 473 27.05 -24.86 9.35
CA ALA A 473 28.39 -25.33 9.65
C ALA A 473 29.27 -24.16 10.11
N ALA A 474 29.97 -24.37 11.22
CA ALA A 474 31.01 -23.51 11.76
C ALA A 474 32.37 -24.19 11.52
N LEU A 475 33.29 -23.44 10.92
CA LEU A 475 34.62 -23.87 10.54
C LEU A 475 35.65 -23.02 11.29
N GLY A 476 36.80 -23.59 11.62
CA GLY A 476 37.84 -22.91 12.41
C GLY A 476 37.66 -23.07 13.93
N ASN A 477 38.19 -22.12 14.70
CA ASN A 477 38.13 -22.11 16.15
C ASN A 477 36.89 -21.33 16.62
N THR A 478 35.81 -22.07 16.88
CA THR A 478 34.50 -21.50 17.26
C THR A 478 34.29 -21.71 18.76
N PRO A 479 34.00 -20.65 19.55
CA PRO A 479 33.67 -20.81 20.96
C PRO A 479 32.31 -21.50 21.11
N LEU A 480 32.08 -22.13 22.26
CA LEU A 480 30.83 -22.85 22.52
C LEU A 480 29.60 -21.96 22.40
N SER A 481 29.72 -20.70 22.84
CA SER A 481 28.68 -19.67 22.72
C SER A 481 28.18 -19.48 21.28
N GLU A 482 29.00 -19.84 20.29
CA GLU A 482 28.73 -19.73 18.86
C GLU A 482 28.38 -21.06 18.19
N ASN A 483 28.19 -22.14 18.96
CA ASN A 483 27.59 -23.37 18.45
C ASN A 483 26.16 -23.14 17.97
N TYR A 484 25.69 -24.05 17.11
CA TYR A 484 24.27 -24.25 16.88
C TYR A 484 23.70 -25.02 18.06
N TRP A 485 22.55 -24.57 18.57
CA TRP A 485 21.84 -25.19 19.69
C TRP A 485 20.44 -25.56 19.20
N ILE A 486 20.02 -26.81 19.42
CA ILE A 486 18.66 -27.27 19.14
C ILE A 486 18.13 -28.12 20.28
N GLY A 487 16.80 -28.23 20.32
CA GLY A 487 16.05 -28.78 21.45
C GLY A 487 15.09 -27.71 22.00
N GLY A 488 13.93 -28.14 22.46
CA GLY A 488 12.95 -27.27 23.09
C GLY A 488 11.91 -26.69 22.13
N ALA A 489 11.25 -25.62 22.56
CA ALA A 489 10.05 -25.09 21.92
C ALA A 489 10.29 -24.49 20.52
N GLU A 490 11.51 -24.00 20.23
CA GLU A 490 11.83 -23.23 19.01
C GLU A 490 12.51 -24.03 17.88
N SER A 491 12.80 -25.32 18.10
CA SER A 491 13.53 -26.13 17.12
C SER A 491 13.09 -27.59 17.12
N LEU A 492 13.59 -28.39 18.06
CA LEU A 492 13.35 -29.83 18.15
C LEU A 492 12.49 -30.12 19.38
N ARG A 493 11.16 -30.09 19.19
CA ARG A 493 10.18 -30.27 20.27
C ARG A 493 10.24 -31.70 20.79
N GLY A 494 9.86 -31.92 22.05
CA GLY A 494 9.98 -33.23 22.72
C GLY A 494 11.32 -33.50 23.41
N TYR A 495 12.34 -32.70 23.13
CA TYR A 495 13.64 -32.71 23.82
C TYR A 495 13.76 -31.53 24.80
N ARG A 496 14.77 -31.54 25.67
CA ARG A 496 15.07 -30.39 26.56
C ARG A 496 15.49 -29.17 25.73
N GLU A 497 15.32 -27.97 26.28
CA GLU A 497 15.84 -26.74 25.67
C GLU A 497 17.35 -26.87 25.45
N ASP A 498 17.83 -26.47 24.26
CA ASP A 498 19.26 -26.44 23.90
C ASP A 498 20.04 -27.77 24.14
N GLN A 499 19.33 -28.91 24.19
CA GLN A 499 19.90 -30.23 24.52
C GLN A 499 21.03 -30.69 23.60
N PHE A 500 20.93 -30.40 22.30
CA PHE A 500 21.92 -30.80 21.32
C PHE A 500 22.63 -29.57 20.79
N HIS A 501 23.96 -29.59 20.82
CA HIS A 501 24.76 -28.47 20.36
C HIS A 501 26.03 -28.90 19.64
N GLY A 502 26.47 -28.04 18.72
CA GLY A 502 27.73 -28.27 18.03
C GLY A 502 28.01 -27.29 16.91
N THR A 503 29.13 -27.52 16.24
CA THR A 503 29.58 -26.69 15.12
C THR A 503 28.82 -26.96 13.83
N ARG A 504 28.05 -28.06 13.75
CA ARG A 504 27.22 -28.39 12.60
C ARG A 504 25.78 -28.61 13.03
N LEU A 505 24.85 -28.34 12.12
CA LEU A 505 23.41 -28.45 12.35
C LEU A 505 22.73 -28.95 11.08
N LEU A 506 21.78 -29.86 11.27
CA LEU A 506 20.71 -30.13 10.33
C LEU A 506 19.40 -30.34 11.10
N LEU A 507 18.34 -29.65 10.69
CA LEU A 507 17.01 -29.78 11.27
C LEU A 507 15.96 -29.66 10.17
N LEU A 508 15.07 -30.64 10.10
CA LEU A 508 13.82 -30.59 9.36
C LEU A 508 12.67 -30.56 10.37
N SER A 509 11.76 -29.61 10.23
CA SER A 509 10.54 -29.53 11.02
C SER A 509 9.36 -29.40 10.07
N THR A 510 8.30 -30.16 10.30
CA THR A 510 7.05 -30.12 9.53
C THR A 510 5.86 -30.02 10.46
N GLU A 511 4.92 -29.15 10.14
CA GLU A 511 3.79 -28.80 10.98
C GLU A 511 2.51 -28.69 10.15
N LEU A 512 1.48 -29.47 10.50
CA LEU A 512 0.14 -29.32 9.95
C LEU A 512 -0.69 -28.47 10.91
N ARG A 513 -1.12 -27.31 10.45
CA ARG A 513 -1.96 -26.35 11.18
C ARG A 513 -3.42 -26.52 10.78
N VAL A 514 -4.26 -26.76 11.77
CA VAL A 514 -5.71 -26.95 11.61
C VAL A 514 -6.44 -25.87 12.39
N PRO A 515 -7.01 -24.85 11.72
CA PRO A 515 -7.72 -23.78 12.41
C PRO A 515 -9.08 -24.21 12.96
N PHE A 516 -9.37 -23.79 14.19
CA PHE A 516 -10.66 -23.95 14.89
C PHE A 516 -11.25 -22.55 15.17
N GLY A 517 -11.87 -21.95 14.17
CA GLY A 517 -12.29 -20.54 14.23
C GLY A 517 -11.15 -19.59 13.84
N SER A 518 -11.24 -18.33 14.25
CA SER A 518 -10.33 -17.27 13.79
C SER A 518 -8.98 -17.25 14.52
N ASN A 519 -8.97 -17.61 15.81
CA ASN A 519 -7.82 -17.37 16.69
C ASN A 519 -7.25 -18.64 17.33
N LEU A 520 -7.89 -19.80 17.16
CA LEU A 520 -7.43 -21.06 17.74
C LEU A 520 -6.97 -22.00 16.62
N GLN A 521 -5.85 -22.68 16.80
CA GLN A 521 -5.39 -23.71 15.87
C GLN A 521 -4.89 -24.93 16.64
N GLY A 522 -5.29 -26.12 16.19
CA GLY A 522 -4.60 -27.36 16.52
C GLY A 522 -3.44 -27.58 15.58
N VAL A 523 -2.40 -28.22 16.09
CA VAL A 523 -1.17 -28.48 15.38
C VAL A 523 -0.77 -29.93 15.59
N THR A 524 -0.33 -30.60 14.54
CA THR A 524 0.46 -31.83 14.63
C THR A 524 1.79 -31.60 13.95
N PHE A 525 2.89 -32.08 14.53
CA PHE A 525 4.21 -31.83 14.01
C PHE A 525 5.13 -33.05 14.03
N PHE A 526 6.14 -33.00 13.16
CA PHE A 526 7.27 -33.91 13.11
C PHE A 526 8.55 -33.09 12.99
N ASP A 527 9.46 -33.28 13.94
CA ASP A 527 10.78 -32.66 13.96
C ASP A 527 11.86 -33.74 13.84
N TYR A 528 12.91 -33.47 13.06
CA TYR A 528 14.01 -34.40 12.84
C TYR A 528 15.30 -33.61 12.68
N GLY A 529 16.17 -33.64 13.70
CA GLY A 529 17.34 -32.78 13.69
C GLY A 529 18.40 -33.19 14.71
N TYR A 530 19.63 -32.72 14.49
CA TYR A 530 20.75 -32.86 15.40
C TYR A 530 21.74 -31.73 15.20
N ALA A 531 22.41 -31.33 16.28
CA ALA A 531 23.58 -30.47 16.23
C ALA A 531 24.76 -31.23 16.83
N TRP A 532 25.90 -31.22 16.14
CA TRP A 532 27.01 -32.11 16.47
C TRP A 532 28.39 -31.44 16.41
N PRO A 533 29.36 -31.92 17.22
CA PRO A 533 30.72 -31.40 17.23
C PRO A 533 31.48 -31.65 15.92
N LYS A 534 32.51 -30.85 15.67
CA LYS A 534 33.43 -31.04 14.53
C LYS A 534 34.15 -32.38 14.67
N GLY A 535 34.43 -33.05 13.54
CA GLY A 535 35.26 -34.26 13.52
C GLY A 535 34.52 -35.56 13.84
N THR A 536 33.25 -35.50 14.25
CA THR A 536 32.38 -36.67 14.34
C THR A 536 31.90 -37.07 12.94
N GLY A 537 31.91 -38.37 12.65
CA GLY A 537 31.24 -38.92 11.46
C GLY A 537 29.75 -38.67 11.57
N PHE A 538 29.11 -38.27 10.47
CA PHE A 538 27.67 -37.97 10.45
C PHE A 538 26.96 -38.83 9.42
N SER A 539 25.91 -39.49 9.86
CA SER A 539 24.92 -40.16 9.03
C SER A 539 23.53 -39.55 9.27
N LEU A 540 22.64 -39.65 8.29
CA LEU A 540 21.26 -39.19 8.48
C LEU A 540 20.54 -39.91 9.63
N GLY A 541 20.96 -41.12 10.00
CA GLY A 541 20.39 -41.89 11.11
C GLY A 541 20.67 -41.31 12.50
N ASP A 542 21.70 -40.45 12.63
CA ASP A 542 22.08 -39.81 13.89
C ASP A 542 21.14 -38.66 14.29
N LEU A 543 20.29 -38.22 13.36
CA LEU A 543 19.28 -37.21 13.61
C LEU A 543 18.26 -37.70 14.66
N GLN A 544 17.82 -36.77 15.51
CA GLN A 544 16.91 -37.07 16.61
C GLN A 544 15.47 -36.78 16.17
N PRO A 545 14.57 -37.79 16.12
CA PRO A 545 13.19 -37.60 15.73
C PRO A 545 12.33 -37.18 16.91
N ALA A 546 11.28 -36.41 16.63
CA ALA A 546 10.18 -36.16 17.54
C ALA A 546 8.87 -35.98 16.77
N VAL A 547 7.78 -36.44 17.38
CA VAL A 547 6.42 -36.21 16.91
C VAL A 547 5.61 -35.57 18.01
N GLY A 548 4.61 -34.78 17.67
CA GLY A 548 3.78 -34.21 18.71
C GLY A 548 2.55 -33.48 18.23
N ILE A 549 1.84 -32.95 19.22
CA ILE A 549 0.63 -32.16 19.03
C ILE A 549 0.78 -30.82 19.75
N GLY A 550 0.05 -29.82 19.30
CA GLY A 550 0.09 -28.50 19.88
C GLY A 550 -1.19 -27.72 19.72
N LEU A 551 -1.33 -26.69 20.55
CA LEU A 551 -2.37 -25.70 20.49
C LEU A 551 -1.74 -24.33 20.24
N ARG A 552 -2.39 -23.52 19.40
CA ARG A 552 -2.00 -22.15 19.10
C ARG A 552 -3.16 -21.21 19.37
N VAL A 553 -2.90 -20.16 20.14
CA VAL A 553 -3.82 -19.01 20.27
C VAL A 553 -3.19 -17.84 19.54
N VAL A 554 -3.71 -17.50 18.36
CA VAL A 554 -3.22 -16.42 17.51
C VAL A 554 -3.65 -15.08 18.10
N THR A 555 -2.67 -14.28 18.52
CA THR A 555 -2.88 -12.91 19.02
C THR A 555 -2.26 -11.89 18.06
N GLN A 556 -2.51 -10.60 18.30
CA GLN A 556 -1.87 -9.53 17.53
C GLN A 556 -0.34 -9.48 17.71
N LEU A 557 0.18 -10.03 18.81
CA LEU A 557 1.61 -10.10 19.11
C LEU A 557 2.27 -11.39 18.59
N GLY A 558 1.50 -12.28 17.95
CA GLY A 558 1.91 -13.62 17.55
C GLY A 558 1.16 -14.72 18.31
N PRO A 559 1.38 -16.00 17.96
CA PRO A 559 0.68 -17.11 18.58
C PRO A 559 1.31 -17.44 19.93
N LEU A 560 0.45 -17.71 20.90
CA LEU A 560 0.81 -18.44 22.11
C LEU A 560 0.82 -19.92 21.77
N ARG A 561 1.92 -20.61 22.06
CA ARG A 561 2.13 -22.00 21.68
C ARG A 561 2.23 -22.88 22.92
N LEU A 562 1.40 -23.91 22.96
CA LEU A 562 1.56 -25.03 23.87
C LEU A 562 1.78 -26.29 23.02
N ASP A 563 2.90 -26.96 23.20
CA ASP A 563 3.26 -28.16 22.46
C ASP A 563 3.52 -29.32 23.42
N TYR A 564 3.11 -30.53 23.04
CA TYR A 564 3.53 -31.77 23.66
C TYR A 564 4.20 -32.63 22.60
N GLY A 565 5.52 -32.78 22.73
CA GLY A 565 6.36 -33.56 21.81
C GLY A 565 6.88 -34.82 22.47
N PHE A 566 7.03 -35.89 21.70
CA PHE A 566 7.60 -37.17 22.12
C PHE A 566 8.83 -37.46 21.28
N GLY A 567 10.00 -37.50 21.93
CA GLY A 567 11.29 -37.86 21.34
C GLY A 567 11.79 -39.20 21.90
N LYS A 568 13.09 -39.51 21.67
CA LYS A 568 13.71 -40.73 22.22
C LYS A 568 13.76 -40.73 23.75
N ASP A 569 13.81 -39.54 24.37
CA ASP A 569 13.87 -39.37 25.83
C ASP A 569 12.47 -39.31 26.49
N GLY A 570 11.41 -39.60 25.72
CA GLY A 570 10.02 -39.55 26.18
C GLY A 570 9.28 -38.26 25.82
N GLY A 571 8.16 -38.02 26.52
CA GLY A 571 7.24 -36.91 26.26
C GLY A 571 7.55 -35.66 27.07
N ARG A 572 7.50 -34.48 26.43
CA ARG A 572 7.76 -33.18 27.06
C ARG A 572 6.80 -32.09 26.57
N SER A 573 6.38 -31.25 27.51
CA SER A 573 5.58 -30.05 27.22
C SER A 573 6.46 -28.82 27.02
N HIS A 574 6.07 -27.97 26.06
CA HIS A 574 6.78 -26.75 25.69
C HIS A 574 5.81 -25.57 25.61
N PHE A 575 6.20 -24.43 26.19
CA PHE A 575 5.45 -23.17 26.08
C PHE A 575 6.34 -22.06 25.51
N SER A 576 5.78 -21.29 24.59
CA SER A 576 6.50 -20.23 23.87
C SER A 576 5.53 -19.21 23.26
N ILE A 577 6.04 -18.02 22.98
CA ILE A 577 5.32 -16.93 22.28
C ILE A 577 6.05 -16.66 20.97
N GLY A 578 5.32 -16.58 19.85
CA GLY A 578 5.90 -16.39 18.51
C GLY A 578 5.91 -17.68 17.70
N HIS A 579 6.57 -17.72 16.54
CA HIS A 579 6.53 -18.85 15.61
C HIS A 579 7.86 -19.60 15.49
N VAL A 580 7.80 -20.95 15.46
CA VAL A 580 8.94 -21.82 15.11
C VAL A 580 9.24 -21.68 13.61
N PHE A 581 8.20 -21.44 12.82
CA PHE A 581 8.22 -21.33 11.37
C PHE A 581 7.97 -19.90 10.92
#